data_AF-I3CCZ5-F1
#
_entry.id   AF-I3CCZ5-F1
#
_cell.length_a   1.000
_cell.length_b   1.000
_cell.length_c   1.000
_cell.angle_alpha   90.00
_cell.angle_beta   90.00
_cell.angle_gamma   90.00
#
_symmetry.space_group_name_H-M   'P 1'
#
loop_
_entity.id
_entity.type
_entity.pdbx_description
1 polymer ?
#
loop_
_entity_poly.entity_id
_entity_poly.type
_entity_poly.pdbx_seq_one_letter_code
_entity_poly.pdbx_strand_id
1 'polypeptide(L)'
;MKPLISQLAFCLCLFLNQQVQADCLPVTVPPALTSLSCQSFMDEENCQQLCVIRTEQESHWFLFSPQAYTRTLTVPASFYGVSDFKISPTGEWLAVASSGEGHPAIDVFLLAPLLVEPIEGQTVEARYSINPYPGSIDLERWENANTLLINTDRWLPYNTPLFQEKFATFALNVTTGNYHTDDKTLTDPVQYYTEQLKRLTDDWEKQEARRALEKIKEK
;
A
#
# COMPACT_ATOMS: atom_id res chain seq x y z
N MET A 1 -41.32 -47.34 44.13
CA MET A 1 -39.85 -47.48 44.12
C MET A 1 -39.31 -46.79 42.85
N LYS A 2 -38.34 -45.88 43.07
CA LYS A 2 -37.57 -44.98 42.18
C LYS A 2 -37.78 -45.01 40.65
N PRO A 3 -37.95 -43.85 39.98
CA PRO A 3 -37.82 -43.74 38.53
C PRO A 3 -36.35 -43.55 38.12
N LEU A 4 -36.02 -44.14 36.98
CA LEU A 4 -34.69 -44.24 36.37
C LEU A 4 -34.63 -43.29 35.18
N ILE A 5 -34.55 -41.98 35.41
CA ILE A 5 -34.37 -40.97 34.33
C ILE A 5 -33.53 -39.83 34.87
N SER A 6 -32.21 -39.93 34.76
CA SER A 6 -31.29 -38.79 34.83
C SER A 6 -29.88 -39.32 34.60
N GLN A 7 -29.39 -39.32 33.35
CA GLN A 7 -27.95 -39.29 33.01
C GLN A 7 -27.66 -39.28 31.50
N LEU A 8 -28.49 -38.60 30.69
CA LEU A 8 -28.25 -38.49 29.24
C LEU A 8 -28.39 -37.04 28.71
N ALA A 9 -28.13 -36.04 29.55
CA ALA A 9 -28.28 -34.63 29.18
C ALA A 9 -27.04 -33.75 29.47
N PHE A 10 -25.85 -34.34 29.63
CA PHE A 10 -24.65 -33.59 30.03
C PHE A 10 -23.41 -33.84 29.16
N CYS A 11 -23.58 -34.16 27.88
CA CYS A 11 -22.45 -34.35 26.96
C CYS A 11 -22.65 -33.77 25.55
N LEU A 12 -23.55 -32.79 25.36
CA LEU A 12 -23.86 -32.26 24.03
C LEU A 12 -23.86 -30.72 23.92
N CYS A 13 -23.05 -30.02 24.73
CA CYS A 13 -22.91 -28.55 24.64
C CYS A 13 -21.45 -28.05 24.60
N LEU A 14 -20.47 -28.89 24.22
CA LEU A 14 -19.05 -28.49 24.17
C LEU A 14 -18.42 -28.49 22.77
N PHE A 15 -19.21 -28.64 21.69
CA PHE A 15 -18.69 -28.68 20.31
C PHE A 15 -19.41 -27.75 19.33
N LEU A 16 -19.78 -26.54 19.74
CA LEU A 16 -20.40 -25.55 18.84
C LEU A 16 -19.75 -24.16 18.91
N ASN A 17 -18.47 -24.09 19.29
CA ASN A 17 -17.69 -22.85 19.21
C ASN A 17 -16.40 -23.06 18.40
N GLN A 18 -16.47 -23.87 17.34
CA GLN A 18 -15.55 -23.68 16.23
C GLN A 18 -16.08 -22.47 15.46
N GLN A 19 -15.58 -21.29 15.80
CA GLN A 19 -15.59 -20.18 14.85
C GLN A 19 -14.95 -20.71 13.59
N VAL A 20 -15.77 -21.04 12.59
CA VAL A 20 -15.31 -21.18 11.22
C VAL A 20 -14.85 -19.78 10.86
N GLN A 21 -13.58 -19.48 11.11
CA GLN A 21 -12.93 -18.33 10.49
C GLN A 21 -13.06 -18.61 9.00
N ALA A 22 -13.99 -17.90 8.36
CA ALA A 22 -14.12 -17.93 6.92
C ALA A 22 -12.83 -17.30 6.40
N ASP A 23 -11.84 -18.14 6.08
CA ASP A 23 -10.62 -17.67 5.46
C ASP A 23 -11.01 -16.97 4.15
N CYS A 24 -10.68 -15.68 4.04
CA CYS A 24 -10.75 -14.94 2.78
C CYS A 24 -9.73 -15.53 1.81
N LEU A 25 -10.09 -16.64 1.17
CA LEU A 25 -9.23 -17.26 0.19
C LEU A 25 -9.16 -16.36 -1.05
N PRO A 26 -7.95 -16.05 -1.54
CA PRO A 26 -7.80 -15.27 -2.75
C PRO A 26 -8.44 -16.01 -3.92
N VAL A 27 -9.26 -15.30 -4.72
CA VAL A 27 -9.80 -15.85 -5.96
C VAL A 27 -8.69 -15.83 -7.00
N THR A 28 -8.36 -17.00 -7.55
CA THR A 28 -7.40 -17.10 -8.65
C THR A 28 -8.07 -16.61 -9.92
N VAL A 29 -7.64 -15.46 -10.43
CA VAL A 29 -8.13 -14.92 -11.71
C VAL A 29 -7.54 -15.76 -12.85
N PRO A 30 -8.34 -16.18 -13.85
CA PRO A 30 -7.82 -16.88 -15.01
C PRO A 30 -6.74 -16.06 -15.74
N PRO A 31 -5.68 -16.69 -16.28
CA PRO A 31 -4.57 -15.98 -16.92
C PRO A 31 -4.96 -15.17 -18.16
N ALA A 32 -6.16 -15.39 -18.72
CA ALA A 32 -6.69 -14.63 -19.86
C ALA A 32 -7.10 -13.18 -19.51
N LEU A 33 -7.10 -12.79 -18.23
CA LEU A 33 -7.49 -11.46 -17.75
C LEU A 33 -6.29 -10.77 -17.06
N THR A 34 -5.19 -10.58 -17.78
CA THR A 34 -3.98 -9.91 -17.24
C THR A 34 -4.24 -8.47 -16.79
N SER A 35 -5.31 -7.84 -17.27
CA SER A 35 -5.74 -6.50 -16.86
C SER A 35 -6.46 -6.47 -15.51
N LEU A 36 -6.99 -7.60 -15.03
CA LEU A 36 -7.72 -7.70 -13.78
C LEU A 36 -6.77 -8.10 -12.64
N SER A 37 -6.75 -7.32 -11.58
CA SER A 37 -6.08 -7.69 -10.33
C SER A 37 -7.03 -7.49 -9.15
N CYS A 38 -7.06 -8.47 -8.24
CA CYS A 38 -7.92 -8.42 -7.06
C CYS A 38 -7.11 -8.73 -5.80
N GLN A 39 -7.47 -8.08 -4.69
CA GLN A 39 -6.99 -8.45 -3.36
C GLN A 39 -8.17 -8.59 -2.40
N SER A 40 -8.13 -9.68 -1.64
CA SER A 40 -9.16 -9.98 -0.65
C SER A 40 -8.81 -9.32 0.69
N PHE A 41 -9.83 -8.88 1.41
CA PHE A 41 -9.69 -8.32 2.76
C PHE A 41 -10.97 -8.59 3.56
N MET A 42 -10.84 -8.50 4.88
CA MET A 42 -11.97 -8.65 5.81
C MET A 42 -12.51 -7.27 6.18
N ASP A 43 -13.83 -7.11 6.09
CA ASP A 43 -14.56 -5.90 6.50
C ASP A 43 -15.74 -6.30 7.38
N GLU A 44 -15.68 -5.98 8.68
CA GLU A 44 -16.73 -6.29 9.67
C GLU A 44 -17.28 -7.73 9.56
N GLU A 45 -16.39 -8.72 9.48
CA GLU A 45 -16.69 -10.17 9.29
C GLU A 45 -17.11 -10.61 7.87
N ASN A 46 -17.21 -9.70 6.92
CA ASN A 46 -17.48 -10.02 5.52
C ASN A 46 -16.19 -10.11 4.71
N CYS A 47 -16.08 -11.16 3.90
CA CYS A 47 -15.00 -11.27 2.94
C CYS A 47 -15.31 -10.42 1.71
N GLN A 48 -14.47 -9.42 1.44
CA GLN A 48 -14.58 -8.55 0.28
C GLN A 48 -13.34 -8.67 -0.59
N GLN A 49 -13.48 -8.32 -1.86
CA GLN A 49 -12.38 -8.24 -2.81
C GLN A 49 -12.41 -6.90 -3.51
N LEU A 50 -11.31 -6.16 -3.38
CA LEU A 50 -11.08 -4.97 -4.17
C LEU A 50 -10.40 -5.40 -5.47
N CYS A 51 -11.02 -5.08 -6.59
CA CYS A 51 -10.56 -5.43 -7.91
C CYS A 51 -10.34 -4.18 -8.75
N VAL A 52 -9.32 -4.21 -9.61
CA VAL A 52 -9.07 -3.19 -10.62
C VAL A 52 -8.92 -3.85 -11.98
N ILE A 53 -9.65 -3.33 -12.97
CA ILE A 53 -9.46 -3.64 -14.39
C ILE A 53 -8.71 -2.47 -15.02
N ARG A 54 -7.53 -2.75 -15.58
CA ARG A 54 -6.70 -1.75 -16.24
C ARG A 54 -6.89 -1.80 -17.76
N THR A 55 -7.16 -0.66 -18.35
CA THR A 55 -7.19 -0.48 -19.81
C THR A 55 -6.05 0.45 -20.23
N GLU A 56 -5.90 0.69 -21.53
CA GLU A 56 -4.91 1.67 -22.02
C GLU A 56 -5.24 3.12 -21.62
N GLN A 57 -6.51 3.41 -21.32
CA GLN A 57 -7.01 4.78 -21.11
C GLN A 57 -7.32 5.07 -19.64
N GLU A 58 -7.78 4.06 -18.91
CA GLU A 58 -8.27 4.22 -17.54
C GLU A 58 -8.23 2.91 -16.75
N SER A 59 -8.35 3.02 -15.43
CA SER A 59 -8.53 1.88 -14.54
C SER A 59 -9.90 1.95 -13.87
N HIS A 60 -10.62 0.84 -13.88
CA HIS A 60 -11.93 0.73 -13.27
C HIS A 60 -11.86 -0.12 -12.01
N TRP A 61 -12.42 0.39 -10.92
CA TRP A 61 -12.36 -0.24 -9.61
C TRP A 61 -13.71 -0.80 -9.20
N PHE A 62 -13.69 -2.01 -8.66
CA PHE A 62 -14.87 -2.74 -8.26
C PHE A 62 -14.67 -3.37 -6.90
N LEU A 63 -15.72 -3.34 -6.09
CA LEU A 63 -15.82 -4.11 -4.88
C LEU A 63 -16.69 -5.34 -5.15
N PHE A 64 -16.12 -6.52 -4.95
CA PHE A 64 -16.83 -7.79 -5.04
C PHE A 64 -17.01 -8.37 -3.64
N SER A 65 -18.22 -8.85 -3.34
CA SER A 65 -18.53 -9.59 -2.13
C SER A 65 -19.38 -10.80 -2.52
N PRO A 66 -19.08 -12.02 -2.07
CA PRO A 66 -19.96 -13.17 -2.30
C PRO A 66 -21.39 -12.98 -1.77
N GLN A 67 -21.56 -12.13 -0.76
CA GLN A 67 -22.82 -11.88 -0.07
C GLN A 67 -23.59 -10.69 -0.65
N ALA A 68 -22.96 -9.84 -1.46
CA ALA A 68 -23.57 -8.63 -2.00
C ALA A 68 -23.36 -8.49 -3.51
N TYR A 69 -24.02 -7.51 -4.12
CA TYR A 69 -23.80 -7.18 -5.52
C TYR A 69 -22.43 -6.52 -5.72
N THR A 70 -21.79 -6.81 -6.86
CA THR A 70 -20.60 -6.06 -7.29
C THR A 70 -20.94 -4.59 -7.44
N ARG A 71 -20.11 -3.73 -6.84
CA ARG A 71 -20.28 -2.26 -6.92
C ARG A 71 -19.04 -1.62 -7.56
N THR A 72 -19.25 -0.69 -8.49
CA THR A 72 -18.18 0.19 -8.98
C THR A 72 -17.80 1.20 -7.89
N LEU A 73 -16.53 1.51 -7.75
CA LEU A 73 -16.05 2.55 -6.85
C LEU A 73 -15.83 3.86 -7.62
N THR A 74 -16.25 4.97 -7.03
CA THR A 74 -15.78 6.29 -7.44
C THR A 74 -14.47 6.55 -6.73
N VAL A 75 -13.43 6.82 -7.51
CA VAL A 75 -12.05 6.79 -7.03
C VAL A 75 -11.33 8.11 -7.30
N PRO A 76 -10.31 8.46 -6.49
CA PRO A 76 -9.50 9.66 -6.70
C PRO A 76 -8.73 9.65 -8.03
N ALA A 77 -8.21 10.80 -8.44
CA ALA A 77 -7.49 10.92 -9.72
C ALA A 77 -6.26 9.99 -9.85
N SER A 78 -5.61 9.65 -8.74
CA SER A 78 -4.48 8.71 -8.76
C SER A 78 -4.87 7.28 -9.14
N PHE A 79 -6.16 6.98 -9.20
CA PHE A 79 -6.65 5.65 -9.57
C PHE A 79 -6.84 5.50 -11.09
N TYR A 80 -6.55 6.51 -11.91
CA TYR A 80 -6.67 6.39 -13.38
C TYR A 80 -5.54 5.58 -14.02
N GLY A 81 -4.29 5.83 -13.63
CA GLY A 81 -3.08 5.21 -14.24
C GLY A 81 -2.43 4.14 -13.36
N VAL A 82 -3.21 3.21 -12.81
CA VAL A 82 -2.75 2.29 -11.75
C VAL A 82 -1.89 1.17 -12.33
N SER A 83 -0.68 0.99 -11.81
CA SER A 83 0.19 -0.14 -12.14
C SER A 83 0.05 -1.29 -11.13
N ASP A 84 0.00 -0.98 -9.84
CA ASP A 84 -0.14 -1.97 -8.75
C ASP A 84 -0.94 -1.38 -7.58
N PHE A 85 -1.47 -2.23 -6.71
CA PHE A 85 -2.05 -1.81 -5.44
C PHE A 85 -1.87 -2.89 -4.39
N LYS A 86 -1.85 -2.53 -3.11
CA LYS A 86 -1.72 -3.49 -2.00
C LYS A 86 -2.55 -3.06 -0.81
N ILE A 87 -3.35 -3.97 -0.29
CA ILE A 87 -4.10 -3.80 0.97
C ILE A 87 -3.22 -4.26 2.12
N SER A 88 -3.18 -3.48 3.19
CA SER A 88 -2.47 -3.86 4.43
C SER A 88 -3.04 -5.13 5.04
N PRO A 89 -2.27 -5.92 5.81
CA PRO A 89 -2.76 -7.15 6.43
C PRO A 89 -4.03 -7.01 7.30
N THR A 90 -4.28 -5.82 7.85
CA THR A 90 -5.47 -5.52 8.66
C THR A 90 -6.66 -5.02 7.84
N GLY A 91 -6.51 -4.79 6.53
CA GLY A 91 -7.54 -4.19 5.69
C GLY A 91 -7.74 -2.69 5.93
N GLU A 92 -6.93 -2.04 6.77
CA GLU A 92 -7.14 -0.63 7.13
C GLU A 92 -6.61 0.34 6.06
N TRP A 93 -5.49 -0.04 5.43
CA TRP A 93 -4.78 0.81 4.47
C TRP A 93 -4.76 0.21 3.07
N LEU A 94 -4.77 1.09 2.07
CA LEU A 94 -4.57 0.77 0.66
C LEU A 94 -3.41 1.62 0.12
N ALA A 95 -2.40 0.96 -0.42
CA ALA A 95 -1.35 1.61 -1.21
C ALA A 95 -1.63 1.41 -2.70
N VAL A 96 -1.52 2.46 -3.50
CA VAL A 96 -1.75 2.45 -4.94
C VAL A 96 -0.52 3.02 -5.63
N ALA A 97 0.11 2.22 -6.49
CA ALA A 97 1.14 2.67 -7.41
C ALA A 97 0.47 3.13 -8.72
N SER A 98 0.79 4.33 -9.17
CA SER A 98 0.22 4.91 -10.38
C SER A 98 1.27 5.67 -11.18
N SER A 99 0.97 5.92 -12.46
CA SER A 99 1.77 6.77 -13.34
C SER A 99 0.90 7.82 -14.01
N GLY A 100 1.02 9.08 -13.58
CA GLY A 100 0.34 10.23 -14.19
C GLY A 100 1.31 11.01 -15.08
N GLU A 101 0.96 11.24 -16.35
CA GLU A 101 1.82 11.93 -17.34
C GLU A 101 3.22 11.30 -17.51
N GLY A 102 3.39 10.03 -17.11
CA GLY A 102 4.67 9.32 -17.11
C GLY A 102 5.48 9.44 -15.81
N HIS A 103 4.94 10.10 -14.78
CA HIS A 103 5.58 10.24 -13.47
C HIS A 103 5.05 9.16 -12.51
N PRO A 104 5.91 8.24 -12.04
CA PRO A 104 5.47 7.21 -11.10
C PRO A 104 5.20 7.85 -9.73
N ALA A 105 4.17 7.38 -9.04
CA ALA A 105 3.81 7.82 -7.70
C ALA A 105 3.23 6.67 -6.88
N ILE A 106 3.32 6.78 -5.55
CA ILE A 106 2.60 5.92 -4.61
C ILE A 106 1.71 6.80 -3.74
N ASP A 107 0.42 6.49 -3.73
CA ASP A 107 -0.54 7.09 -2.82
C ASP A 107 -1.01 6.06 -1.80
N VAL A 108 -1.20 6.50 -0.55
CA VAL A 108 -1.66 5.65 0.55
C VAL A 108 -2.95 6.22 1.12
N PHE A 109 -3.98 5.39 1.24
CA PHE A 109 -5.33 5.76 1.69
C PHE A 109 -5.74 4.92 2.89
N LEU A 110 -6.63 5.49 3.71
CA LEU A 110 -7.52 4.67 4.54
C LEU A 110 -8.50 3.97 3.61
N LEU A 111 -8.67 2.65 3.77
CA LEU A 111 -9.51 1.85 2.88
C LEU A 111 -11.00 2.11 3.15
N ALA A 112 -11.44 2.12 4.41
CA ALA A 112 -12.86 2.22 4.75
C ALA A 112 -13.60 3.42 4.08
N PRO A 113 -13.03 4.65 4.04
CA PRO A 113 -13.66 5.75 3.32
C PRO A 113 -13.81 5.54 1.80
N LEU A 114 -13.00 4.68 1.18
CA LEU A 114 -13.13 4.33 -0.24
C LEU A 114 -14.24 3.30 -0.50
N LEU A 115 -14.67 2.58 0.53
CA LEU A 115 -15.67 1.51 0.43
C LEU A 115 -17.10 2.00 0.65
N VAL A 116 -17.30 3.22 1.14
CA VAL A 116 -18.64 3.81 1.25
C VAL A 116 -19.08 4.45 -0.05
N GLU A 117 -20.38 4.58 -0.27
CA GLU A 117 -20.87 5.35 -1.42
C GLU A 117 -20.41 6.81 -1.29
N PRO A 118 -19.90 7.42 -2.37
CA PRO A 118 -19.43 8.79 -2.31
C PRO A 118 -20.60 9.72 -2.02
N ILE A 119 -20.41 10.62 -1.05
CA ILE A 119 -21.27 11.79 -0.91
C ILE A 119 -20.89 12.75 -2.04
N GLU A 120 -21.88 13.25 -2.79
CA GLU A 120 -21.64 14.17 -3.90
C GLU A 120 -20.75 15.35 -3.44
N GLY A 121 -19.63 15.55 -4.14
CA GLY A 121 -18.63 16.58 -3.82
C GLY A 121 -17.58 16.19 -2.79
N GLN A 122 -17.61 14.98 -2.21
CA GLN A 122 -16.59 14.49 -1.30
C GLN A 122 -15.58 13.59 -2.03
N THR A 123 -14.33 14.03 -2.08
CA THR A 123 -13.20 13.23 -2.58
C THR A 123 -12.41 12.66 -1.41
N VAL A 124 -12.07 11.37 -1.47
CA VAL A 124 -11.15 10.76 -0.49
C VAL A 124 -9.72 11.18 -0.85
N GLU A 125 -9.07 11.88 0.07
CA GLU A 125 -7.68 12.30 -0.11
C GLU A 125 -6.69 11.22 0.32
N ALA A 126 -5.54 11.18 -0.36
CA ALA A 126 -4.44 10.33 0.05
C ALA A 126 -3.88 10.82 1.39
N ARG A 127 -3.64 9.90 2.32
CA ARG A 127 -2.92 10.18 3.56
C ARG A 127 -1.46 10.55 3.28
N TYR A 128 -0.85 9.85 2.32
CA TYR A 128 0.47 10.16 1.80
C TYR A 128 0.43 10.11 0.28
N SER A 129 1.08 11.08 -0.35
CA SER A 129 1.36 11.08 -1.79
C SER A 129 2.86 11.19 -1.99
N ILE A 130 3.46 10.14 -2.55
CA ILE A 130 4.90 9.98 -2.70
C ILE A 130 5.22 10.02 -4.17
N ASN A 131 5.75 11.17 -4.60
CA ASN A 131 6.19 11.40 -5.97
C ASN A 131 7.71 11.62 -5.98
N PRO A 132 8.51 10.62 -6.39
CA PRO A 132 9.96 10.73 -6.46
C PRO A 132 10.45 11.72 -7.53
N TYR A 133 9.60 12.25 -8.42
CA TYR A 133 10.06 12.90 -9.64
C TYR A 133 11.09 14.04 -9.41
N PRO A 134 12.19 14.09 -10.19
CA PRO A 134 12.67 13.04 -11.09
C PRO A 134 13.18 11.81 -10.33
N GLY A 135 12.81 10.61 -10.77
CA GLY A 135 13.22 9.35 -10.15
C GLY A 135 12.21 8.24 -10.38
N SER A 136 12.51 7.09 -9.79
CA SER A 136 11.73 5.85 -9.87
C SER A 136 11.20 5.47 -8.50
N ILE A 137 10.02 4.85 -8.45
CA ILE A 137 9.44 4.32 -7.22
C ILE A 137 8.64 3.07 -7.54
N ASP A 138 8.83 2.03 -6.74
CA ASP A 138 8.12 0.76 -6.83
C ASP A 138 7.46 0.42 -5.49
N LEU A 139 6.22 -0.06 -5.56
CA LEU A 139 5.46 -0.56 -4.44
C LEU A 139 5.82 -2.03 -4.17
N GLU A 140 6.56 -2.33 -3.11
CA GLU A 140 7.00 -3.71 -2.83
C GLU A 140 5.91 -4.54 -2.14
N ARG A 141 5.65 -4.25 -0.85
CA ARG A 141 4.71 -4.99 0.00
C ARG A 141 4.45 -4.27 1.31
N TRP A 142 3.45 -4.73 2.03
CA TRP A 142 3.32 -4.46 3.46
C TRP A 142 4.20 -5.42 4.25
N GLU A 143 5.06 -4.88 5.12
CA GLU A 143 5.80 -5.70 6.09
C GLU A 143 4.91 -6.14 7.25
N ASN A 144 4.04 -5.23 7.69
CA ASN A 144 3.05 -5.44 8.74
C ASN A 144 1.85 -4.51 8.50
N ALA A 145 0.89 -4.49 9.43
CA ALA A 145 -0.34 -3.69 9.35
C ALA A 145 -0.12 -2.21 8.99
N ASN A 146 0.98 -1.63 9.49
CA ASN A 146 1.20 -0.19 9.44
C ASN A 146 2.50 0.20 8.73
N THR A 147 3.20 -0.75 8.10
CA THR A 147 4.51 -0.49 7.50
C THR A 147 4.54 -0.94 6.06
N LEU A 148 4.65 0.03 5.15
CA LEU A 148 4.72 -0.16 3.71
C LEU A 148 6.18 -0.08 3.26
N LEU A 149 6.63 -1.09 2.52
CA LEU A 149 7.95 -1.09 1.91
C LEU A 149 7.89 -0.56 0.47
N ILE A 150 8.80 0.35 0.19
CA ILE A 150 8.89 1.12 -1.05
C ILE A 150 10.32 1.08 -1.54
N ASN A 151 10.54 0.66 -2.78
CA ASN A 151 11.86 0.73 -3.42
C ASN A 151 11.97 1.99 -4.27
N THR A 152 13.07 2.73 -4.16
CA THR A 152 13.25 3.96 -4.93
C THR A 152 14.73 4.33 -5.06
N ASP A 153 15.05 5.14 -6.06
CA ASP A 153 16.34 5.83 -6.25
C ASP A 153 16.37 7.21 -5.57
N ARG A 154 15.44 7.48 -4.65
CA ARG A 154 15.32 8.74 -3.92
C ARG A 154 15.36 8.52 -2.41
N TRP A 155 15.96 9.47 -1.71
CA TRP A 155 15.85 9.54 -0.26
C TRP A 155 14.48 10.10 0.15
N LEU A 156 13.53 9.24 0.51
CA LEU A 156 12.12 9.63 0.68
C LEU A 156 11.85 10.77 1.68
N PRO A 157 12.43 10.80 2.89
CA PRO A 157 12.27 11.93 3.82
C PRO A 157 12.52 13.34 3.23
N TYR A 158 13.40 13.43 2.24
CA TYR A 158 13.82 14.70 1.64
C TYR A 158 13.47 14.79 0.15
N ASN A 159 13.06 13.69 -0.48
CA ASN A 159 12.91 13.55 -1.93
C ASN A 159 14.14 14.11 -2.69
N THR A 160 15.30 13.52 -2.42
CA THR A 160 16.59 13.88 -3.02
C THR A 160 17.20 12.66 -3.71
N PRO A 161 17.96 12.81 -4.80
CA PRO A 161 18.49 11.67 -5.54
C PRO A 161 19.47 10.84 -4.71
N LEU A 162 19.42 9.52 -4.88
CA LEU A 162 20.51 8.62 -4.54
C LEU A 162 21.38 8.47 -5.80
N PHE A 163 22.69 8.64 -5.64
CA PHE A 163 23.63 8.62 -6.76
C PHE A 163 24.15 7.21 -7.04
N GLN A 164 24.77 7.04 -8.21
CA GLN A 164 25.42 5.81 -8.64
C GLN A 164 24.44 4.64 -8.83
N GLU A 165 23.29 4.93 -9.46
CA GLU A 165 22.22 3.94 -9.75
C GLU A 165 21.73 3.20 -8.50
N LYS A 166 21.85 3.84 -7.33
CA LYS A 166 21.50 3.23 -6.06
C LYS A 166 19.99 3.27 -5.86
N PHE A 167 19.41 2.07 -5.75
CA PHE A 167 18.06 1.87 -5.22
C PHE A 167 18.12 1.47 -3.75
N ALA A 168 17.14 1.90 -2.97
CA ALA A 168 16.98 1.53 -1.58
C ALA A 168 15.53 1.28 -1.22
N THR A 169 15.32 0.28 -0.38
CA THR A 169 14.02 0.02 0.24
C THR A 169 13.86 0.91 1.48
N PHE A 170 12.81 1.71 1.47
CA PHE A 170 12.34 2.48 2.61
C PHE A 170 11.06 1.89 3.16
N ALA A 171 10.98 1.79 4.48
CA ALA A 171 9.83 1.37 5.23
C ALA A 171 9.10 2.60 5.77
N LEU A 172 7.93 2.90 5.20
CA LEU A 172 7.03 3.96 5.64
C LEU A 172 6.07 3.41 6.71
N ASN A 173 6.14 3.97 7.91
CA ASN A 173 5.08 3.77 8.90
C ASN A 173 3.90 4.69 8.58
N VAL A 174 2.79 4.13 8.09
CA VAL A 174 1.64 4.91 7.59
C VAL A 174 0.78 5.55 8.68
N THR A 175 0.99 5.18 9.94
CA THR A 175 0.32 5.85 11.07
C THR A 175 1.05 7.13 11.44
N THR A 176 2.39 7.11 11.41
CA THR A 176 3.25 8.20 11.89
C THR A 176 3.82 9.07 10.77
N GLY A 177 3.90 8.56 9.54
CA GLY A 177 4.56 9.21 8.41
C GLY A 177 6.08 9.09 8.43
N ASN A 178 6.65 8.34 9.37
CA ASN A 178 8.09 8.17 9.50
C ASN A 178 8.60 7.14 8.49
N TYR A 179 9.75 7.43 7.88
CA TYR A 179 10.48 6.51 7.04
C TYR A 179 11.71 5.97 7.77
N HIS A 180 12.06 4.72 7.52
CA HIS A 180 13.35 4.15 7.87
C HIS A 180 13.87 3.26 6.73
N THR A 181 15.15 2.92 6.76
CA THR A 181 15.76 1.98 5.81
C THR A 181 16.82 1.19 6.55
N ASP A 182 16.98 -0.09 6.20
CA ASP A 182 18.04 -0.95 6.75
C ASP A 182 19.40 -0.68 6.11
N ASP A 183 19.45 0.18 5.07
CA ASP A 183 20.69 0.61 4.47
C ASP A 183 21.46 1.55 5.41
N LYS A 184 22.51 1.00 6.03
CA LYS A 184 23.39 1.71 6.98
C LYS A 184 24.10 2.91 6.37
N THR A 185 24.20 3.01 5.04
CA THR A 185 24.77 4.19 4.37
C THR A 185 23.74 5.32 4.22
N LEU A 186 22.46 5.03 4.46
CA LEU A 186 21.34 5.94 4.37
C LEU A 186 20.72 6.27 5.75
N THR A 187 21.51 6.16 6.82
CA THR A 187 21.07 6.57 8.18
C THR A 187 21.38 8.02 8.50
N ASP A 188 22.42 8.58 7.87
CA ASP A 188 22.80 9.99 8.00
C ASP A 188 22.86 10.63 6.60
N PRO A 189 21.84 11.43 6.23
CA PRO A 189 21.77 12.05 4.92
C PRO A 189 22.89 13.08 4.72
N VAL A 190 23.32 13.79 5.77
CA VAL A 190 24.39 14.78 5.67
C VAL A 190 25.72 14.09 5.37
N GLN A 191 26.00 12.99 6.09
CA GLN A 191 27.18 12.19 5.83
C GLN A 191 27.15 11.60 4.41
N TYR A 192 26.03 11.00 4.00
CA TYR A 192 25.87 10.43 2.66
C TYR A 192 26.24 11.43 1.57
N TYR A 193 25.58 12.60 1.54
CA TYR A 193 25.83 13.58 0.47
C TYR A 193 27.21 14.24 0.58
N THR A 194 27.77 14.39 1.79
CA THR A 194 29.15 14.86 1.96
C THR A 194 30.16 13.89 1.34
N GLU A 195 29.94 12.59 1.48
CA GLU A 195 30.77 11.56 0.84
C GLU A 195 30.55 11.52 -0.68
N GLN A 196 29.31 11.69 -1.15
CA GLN A 196 29.03 11.78 -2.59
C GLN A 196 29.75 12.96 -3.24
N LEU A 197 29.76 14.15 -2.62
CA LEU A 197 30.47 15.31 -3.15
C LEU A 197 31.99 15.10 -3.34
N LYS A 198 32.59 14.19 -2.58
CA LYS A 198 34.00 13.81 -2.74
C LYS A 198 34.23 12.84 -3.89
N ARG A 199 33.23 12.02 -4.23
CA ARG A 199 33.31 10.90 -5.19
C ARG A 199 32.81 11.27 -6.58
N LEU A 200 31.73 12.04 -6.65
CA LEU A 200 31.13 12.45 -7.91
C LEU A 200 32.14 13.25 -8.72
N THR A 201 32.24 12.93 -10.00
CA THR A 201 33.13 13.65 -10.93
C THR A 201 32.36 14.64 -11.77
N ASP A 202 31.11 14.31 -12.10
CA ASP A 202 30.20 15.13 -12.90
C ASP A 202 29.76 16.39 -12.13
N ASP A 203 29.76 17.54 -12.81
CA ASP A 203 29.46 18.83 -12.20
C ASP A 203 27.96 18.99 -11.89
N TRP A 204 27.10 18.39 -12.71
CA TRP A 204 25.66 18.41 -12.47
C TRP A 204 25.31 17.55 -11.26
N GLU A 205 25.84 16.33 -11.14
CA GLU A 205 25.63 15.47 -9.97
C GLU A 205 26.12 16.14 -8.67
N LYS A 206 27.28 16.81 -8.72
CA LYS A 206 27.77 17.60 -7.58
C LYS A 206 26.82 18.73 -7.20
N GLN A 207 26.24 19.42 -8.19
CA GLN A 207 25.27 20.48 -7.91
C GLN A 207 24.00 19.92 -7.25
N GLU A 208 23.49 18.79 -7.73
CA GLU A 208 22.34 18.11 -7.12
C GLU A 208 22.64 17.65 -5.68
N ALA A 209 23.83 17.09 -5.44
CA ALA A 209 24.25 16.69 -4.09
C ALA A 209 24.36 17.90 -3.14
N ARG A 210 24.81 19.08 -3.62
CA ARG A 210 24.82 20.32 -2.82
C ARG A 210 23.41 20.78 -2.49
N ARG A 211 22.50 20.81 -3.48
CA ARG A 211 21.09 21.16 -3.29
C ARG A 211 20.41 20.23 -2.28
N ALA A 212 20.70 18.94 -2.36
CA ALA A 212 20.19 17.96 -1.40
C ALA A 212 20.65 18.30 0.04
N LEU A 213 21.94 18.58 0.23
CA LEU A 213 22.47 18.98 1.54
C LEU A 213 21.85 20.27 2.09
N GLU A 214 21.62 21.26 1.24
CA GLU A 214 20.94 22.50 1.63
C GLU A 214 19.52 22.19 2.11
N LYS A 215 18.75 21.45 1.31
CA LYS A 215 17.38 21.02 1.65
C LYS A 215 17.29 20.22 2.95
N ILE A 216 18.27 19.34 3.21
CA ILE A 216 18.32 18.55 4.44
C ILE A 216 18.53 19.44 5.67
N LYS A 217 19.33 20.50 5.55
CA LYS A 217 19.64 21.41 6.67
C LYS A 217 18.52 22.39 6.99
N GLU A 218 17.58 22.59 6.08
CA GLU A 218 16.41 23.45 6.27
C GLU A 218 15.27 22.78 7.06
N LYS A 219 15.29 21.44 7.18
CA LYS A 219 14.31 20.66 7.95
C LYS A 219 14.82 20.38 9.38
#